data_AF-A0A9R1EDK8-F1
#
_entry.id   AF-A0A9R1EDK8-F1
#
_cell.length_a   1.000
_cell.length_b   1.000
_cell.length_c   1.000
_cell.angle_alpha   90.00
_cell.angle_beta   90.00
_cell.angle_gamma   90.00
#
_symmetry.space_group_name_H-M   'P 1'
#
loop_
_entity.id
_entity.type
_entity.pdbx_description
1 polymer ?
#
loop_
_entity_poly.entity_id
_entity_poly.type
_entity_poly.pdbx_seq_one_letter_code
_entity_poly.pdbx_strand_id
1 'polypeptide(L)'
;MPGSTGDQLLELVQLFERVRQAMSGVVQALWPSVSLPEGLGELAEKLQGARRRLRLWKISACHQGAREAWAMVKTRYPKADPNHMAEVGPAGPDGKEIPVSLMYGQVELAAKYSQQDCKLDSLLDGIEEEYNQLV
;
A
#
# COMPACT_ATOMS: atom_id res chain seq x y z
N MET A 1 -23.44 -32.81 -31.08
CA MET A 1 -22.50 -33.66 -30.33
C MET A 1 -22.31 -33.00 -28.97
N PRO A 2 -22.84 -33.55 -27.87
CA PRO A 2 -22.49 -33.04 -26.55
C PRO A 2 -21.05 -33.50 -26.27
N GLY A 3 -20.16 -32.57 -25.90
CA GLY A 3 -18.78 -32.90 -25.53
C GLY A 3 -18.76 -33.97 -24.44
N SER A 4 -17.78 -34.88 -24.51
CA SER A 4 -17.62 -35.97 -23.56
C SER A 4 -17.42 -35.40 -22.15
N THR A 5 -18.01 -36.01 -21.13
CA THR A 5 -17.84 -35.61 -19.72
C THR A 5 -16.36 -35.54 -19.30
N GLY A 6 -15.47 -36.28 -19.99
CA GLY A 6 -14.02 -36.19 -19.80
C GLY A 6 -13.40 -34.85 -20.22
N ASP A 7 -13.92 -34.22 -21.28
CA ASP A 7 -13.45 -32.92 -21.75
C ASP A 7 -13.86 -31.81 -20.76
N GLN A 8 -15.05 -31.91 -20.18
CA GLN A 8 -15.56 -30.98 -19.17
C GLN A 8 -14.77 -31.05 -17.85
N LEU A 9 -14.38 -32.25 -17.42
CA LEU A 9 -13.52 -32.43 -16.23
C LEU A 9 -12.14 -31.81 -16.44
N LEU A 10 -11.56 -31.99 -17.63
CA LEU A 10 -10.26 -31.41 -17.97
C LEU A 10 -10.30 -29.88 -17.96
N GLU A 11 -11.33 -29.28 -18.55
CA GLU A 11 -11.55 -27.83 -18.53
C GLU A 11 -11.67 -27.29 -17.10
N LEU A 12 -12.41 -28.00 -16.24
CA LEU A 12 -12.60 -27.60 -14.85
C LEU A 12 -11.28 -27.64 -14.06
N VAL A 13 -10.45 -28.68 -14.25
CA VAL A 13 -9.12 -28.78 -13.63
C VAL A 13 -8.21 -27.63 -14.08
N GLN A 14 -8.21 -27.31 -15.38
CA GLN A 14 -7.43 -26.19 -15.91
C GLN A 14 -7.89 -24.85 -15.36
N LEU A 15 -9.20 -24.65 -15.19
CA LEU A 15 -9.75 -23.45 -14.57
C LEU A 15 -9.31 -23.33 -13.11
N PHE A 16 -9.40 -24.41 -12.33
CA PHE A 16 -8.97 -24.41 -10.94
C PHE A 16 -7.49 -24.04 -10.78
N GLU A 17 -6.62 -24.58 -11.64
CA GLU A 17 -5.19 -24.27 -11.58
C GLU A 17 -4.90 -22.80 -11.92
N ARG A 18 -5.60 -22.23 -12.90
CA ARG A 18 -5.49 -20.78 -13.22
C ARG A 18 -5.97 -19.91 -12.06
N VAL A 19 -7.08 -20.26 -11.42
CA VAL A 19 -7.60 -19.54 -10.26
C VAL A 19 -6.61 -19.63 -9.10
N ARG A 20 -6.07 -20.82 -8.83
CA ARG A 20 -5.05 -21.03 -7.80
C ARG A 20 -3.81 -20.17 -8.04
N GLN A 21 -3.30 -20.15 -9.28
CA GLN A 21 -2.14 -19.35 -9.65
C GLN A 21 -2.40 -17.85 -9.49
N ALA A 22 -3.58 -17.36 -9.91
CA ALA A 22 -3.96 -15.97 -9.75
C ALA A 22 -4.08 -15.57 -8.27
N MET A 23 -4.78 -16.38 -7.45
CA MET A 23 -4.92 -16.14 -6.02
C MET A 23 -3.57 -16.17 -5.30
N SER A 24 -2.69 -17.10 -5.70
CA SER A 24 -1.32 -17.19 -5.17
C SER A 24 -0.53 -15.90 -5.43
N GLY A 25 -0.60 -15.37 -6.65
CA GLY A 25 0.06 -14.10 -6.98
C GLY A 25 -0.47 -12.93 -6.13
N VAL A 26 -1.78 -12.86 -5.89
CA VAL A 26 -2.37 -11.84 -5.03
C VAL A 26 -1.94 -12.00 -3.57
N VAL A 27 -1.94 -13.23 -3.04
CA VAL A 27 -1.51 -13.50 -1.66
C VAL A 27 -0.03 -13.20 -1.47
N GLN A 28 0.82 -13.58 -2.42
CA GLN A 28 2.26 -13.30 -2.35
C GLN A 28 2.54 -11.80 -2.41
N ALA A 29 1.82 -11.05 -3.27
CA ALA A 29 1.93 -9.60 -3.31
C ALA A 29 1.53 -9.00 -1.96
N LEU A 30 0.33 -9.33 -1.46
CA LEU A 30 -0.19 -8.72 -0.22
C LEU A 30 0.58 -9.16 1.04
N TRP A 31 1.12 -10.37 1.08
CA TRP A 31 1.85 -10.93 2.23
C TRP A 31 3.18 -11.57 1.80
N PRO A 32 4.20 -10.78 1.44
CA PRO A 32 5.44 -11.29 0.87
C PRO A 32 6.26 -12.17 1.83
N SER A 33 6.07 -11.99 3.15
CA SER A 33 6.79 -12.74 4.18
C SER A 33 6.09 -14.02 4.63
N VAL A 34 4.92 -14.36 4.07
CA VAL A 34 4.12 -15.53 4.48
C VAL A 34 4.36 -16.67 3.49
N SER A 35 4.51 -17.89 4.02
CA SER A 35 4.54 -19.10 3.19
C SER A 35 3.25 -19.24 2.39
N LEU A 36 3.37 -19.45 1.09
CA LEU A 36 2.21 -19.54 0.21
C LEU A 36 1.39 -20.80 0.53
N PRO A 37 0.07 -20.68 0.76
CA PRO A 37 -0.80 -21.85 0.93
C PRO A 37 -0.85 -22.69 -0.35
N GLU A 38 -0.85 -24.02 -0.21
CA GLU A 38 -0.92 -24.93 -1.36
C GLU A 38 -2.37 -25.10 -1.86
N GLY A 39 -3.34 -25.04 -0.94
CA GLY A 39 -4.74 -25.28 -1.21
C GLY A 39 -5.54 -24.03 -1.61
N LEU A 40 -6.51 -24.21 -2.52
CA LEU A 40 -7.40 -23.14 -2.95
C LEU A 40 -8.27 -22.57 -1.82
N GLY A 41 -8.73 -23.44 -0.90
CA GLY A 41 -9.51 -23.03 0.27
C GLY A 41 -8.72 -22.11 1.20
N GLU A 42 -7.47 -22.47 1.50
CA GLU A 42 -6.57 -21.67 2.34
C GLU A 42 -6.23 -20.32 1.68
N LEU A 43 -6.02 -20.31 0.36
CA LEU A 43 -5.88 -19.07 -0.41
C LEU A 43 -7.13 -18.18 -0.28
N ALA A 44 -8.33 -18.77 -0.34
CA ALA A 44 -9.59 -18.05 -0.21
C ALA A 44 -9.77 -17.46 1.20
N GLU A 45 -9.46 -18.23 2.25
CA GLU A 45 -9.46 -17.76 3.64
C GLU A 45 -8.49 -16.60 3.83
N LYS A 46 -7.28 -16.69 3.29
CA LYS A 46 -6.30 -15.60 3.37
C LYS A 46 -6.81 -14.31 2.71
N LEU A 47 -7.47 -14.44 1.56
CA LEU A 47 -8.02 -13.30 0.82
C LEU A 47 -9.18 -12.60 1.53
N GLN A 48 -9.84 -13.23 2.52
CA GLN A 48 -10.80 -12.52 3.37
C GLN A 48 -10.15 -11.32 4.09
N GLY A 49 -8.85 -11.42 4.40
CA GLY A 49 -8.05 -10.34 4.98
C GLY A 49 -7.51 -9.31 3.98
N ALA A 50 -7.71 -9.48 2.67
CA ALA A 50 -7.08 -8.66 1.63
C ALA A 50 -7.45 -7.18 1.75
N ARG A 51 -8.72 -6.87 2.06
CA ARG A 51 -9.17 -5.48 2.23
C ARG A 51 -8.41 -4.78 3.37
N ARG A 52 -8.23 -5.46 4.50
CA ARG A 52 -7.47 -4.94 5.65
C ARG A 52 -6.01 -4.74 5.24
N ARG A 53 -5.42 -5.72 4.57
CA ARG A 53 -4.02 -5.66 4.14
C ARG A 53 -3.75 -4.52 3.16
N LEU A 54 -4.62 -4.32 2.17
CA LEU A 54 -4.54 -3.19 1.23
C LEU A 54 -4.63 -1.83 1.92
N ARG A 55 -5.46 -1.70 2.97
CA ARG A 55 -5.53 -0.46 3.75
C ARG A 55 -4.22 -0.18 4.48
N LEU A 56 -3.66 -1.19 5.14
CA LEU A 56 -2.37 -1.08 5.81
C LEU A 56 -1.26 -0.68 4.81
N TRP A 57 -1.25 -1.30 3.63
CA TRP A 57 -0.32 -0.97 2.55
C TRP A 57 -0.44 0.50 2.12
N LYS A 58 -1.66 1.00 1.93
CA LYS A 58 -1.90 2.41 1.60
C LYS A 58 -1.35 3.36 2.67
N ILE A 59 -1.57 3.05 3.95
CA ILE A 59 -1.06 3.86 5.07
C ILE A 59 0.46 3.83 5.08
N SER A 60 1.05 2.65 4.94
CA SER A 60 2.50 2.43 4.89
C SER A 60 3.18 3.23 3.77
N ALA A 61 2.65 3.15 2.54
CA ALA A 61 3.17 3.92 1.42
C ALA A 61 3.05 5.43 1.65
N CYS A 62 1.95 5.88 2.25
CA CYS A 62 1.75 7.30 2.61
C CYS A 62 2.79 7.76 3.64
N HIS A 63 3.00 6.99 4.71
CA HIS A 63 3.98 7.29 5.76
C HIS A 63 5.40 7.32 5.20
N GLN A 64 5.78 6.37 4.35
CA GLN A 64 7.11 6.34 3.75
C GLN A 64 7.35 7.55 2.82
N GLY A 65 6.39 7.88 1.95
CA GLY A 65 6.49 9.06 1.10
C GLY A 65 6.56 10.36 1.92
N ALA A 66 5.76 10.47 2.98
CA ALA A 66 5.82 11.61 3.90
C ALA A 66 7.17 11.69 4.63
N ARG A 67 7.72 10.57 5.10
CA ARG A 67 9.03 10.51 5.76
C ARG A 67 10.14 11.05 4.86
N GLU A 68 10.18 10.63 3.60
CA GLU A 68 11.16 11.10 2.62
C GLU A 68 11.01 12.60 2.33
N ALA A 69 9.77 13.06 2.11
CA ALA A 69 9.48 14.48 1.90
C ALA A 69 9.93 15.34 3.09
N TRP A 70 9.59 14.94 4.31
CA TRP A 70 9.99 15.64 5.54
C TRP A 70 11.51 15.63 5.74
N ALA A 71 12.20 14.54 5.41
CA ALA A 71 13.66 14.47 5.47
C ALA A 71 14.32 15.48 4.49
N MET A 72 13.79 15.61 3.27
CA MET A 72 14.25 16.61 2.31
C MET A 72 14.02 18.04 2.80
N VAL A 73 12.83 18.32 3.35
CA VAL A 73 12.49 19.63 3.94
C VAL A 73 13.45 19.95 5.08
N LYS A 74 13.66 19.01 6.02
CA LYS A 74 14.54 19.21 7.18
C LYS A 74 16.00 19.45 6.76
N THR A 75 16.46 18.81 5.69
CA THR A 75 17.80 19.00 5.14
C THR A 75 18.03 20.44 4.65
N ARG A 76 17.01 21.05 4.02
CA ARG A 76 17.07 22.45 3.55
C ARG A 76 16.75 23.46 4.64
N TYR A 77 15.87 23.11 5.57
CA TYR A 77 15.38 23.95 6.66
C TYR A 77 15.65 23.27 8.01
N PRO A 78 16.90 23.29 8.51
CA PRO A 78 17.30 22.52 9.69
C PRO A 78 16.56 22.95 10.98
N LYS A 79 16.08 24.19 11.03
CA LYS A 79 15.32 24.74 12.16
C LYS A 79 13.80 24.46 12.08
N ALA A 80 13.30 23.94 10.96
CA ALA A 80 11.89 23.59 10.83
C ALA A 80 11.53 22.49 11.84
N ASP A 81 10.35 22.55 12.44
CA ASP A 81 9.79 21.48 13.26
C ASP A 81 8.69 20.76 12.46
N PRO A 82 8.98 19.59 11.85
CA PRO A 82 8.02 18.85 11.05
C PRO A 82 6.75 18.46 11.80
N ASN A 83 6.84 18.20 13.11
CA ASN A 83 5.69 17.76 13.91
C ASN A 83 4.72 18.93 14.07
N HIS A 84 5.23 20.09 14.50
CA HIS A 84 4.43 21.30 14.59
C HIS A 84 3.82 21.67 13.23
N MET A 85 4.61 21.65 12.16
CA MET A 85 4.12 21.97 10.82
C MET A 85 3.04 21.00 10.31
N ALA A 86 3.12 19.71 10.66
CA ALA A 86 2.09 18.74 10.32
C ALA A 86 0.78 18.99 11.09
N GLU A 87 0.87 19.48 12.33
CA GLU A 87 -0.30 19.78 13.18
C GLU A 87 -0.98 21.10 12.81
N VAL A 88 -0.21 22.17 12.63
CA VAL A 88 -0.76 23.53 12.44
C VAL A 88 -0.73 24.02 11.00
N GLY A 89 -0.07 23.29 10.10
CA GLY A 89 0.09 23.67 8.70
C GLY A 89 1.10 24.80 8.48
N PRO A 90 1.37 25.18 7.22
CA PRO A 90 2.24 26.31 6.93
C PRO A 90 1.53 27.65 7.19
N ALA A 91 2.21 28.54 7.91
CA ALA A 91 1.75 29.91 8.15
C ALA A 91 2.61 30.92 7.38
N GLY A 92 1.97 31.95 6.83
CA GLY A 92 2.62 33.09 6.20
C GLY A 92 3.28 34.04 7.20
N PRO A 93 4.03 35.04 6.72
CA PRO A 93 4.67 36.05 7.58
C PRO A 93 3.66 36.85 8.42
N ASP A 94 2.40 36.92 7.98
CA ASP A 94 1.29 37.55 8.69
C ASP A 94 0.56 36.60 9.65
N GLY A 95 1.07 35.37 9.83
CA GLY A 95 0.51 34.35 10.70
C GLY A 95 -0.72 33.63 10.13
N LYS A 96 -1.13 33.92 8.89
CA LYS A 96 -2.28 33.26 8.26
C LYS A 96 -1.90 31.94 7.64
N GLU A 97 -2.82 30.98 7.67
CA GLU A 97 -2.64 29.69 7.00
C GLU A 97 -2.46 29.88 5.49
N ILE A 98 -1.45 29.21 4.93
CA ILE A 98 -1.22 29.16 3.49
C ILE A 98 -1.87 27.88 2.96
N PRO A 99 -2.85 27.96 2.05
CA PRO A 99 -3.46 26.76 1.48
C PRO A 99 -2.45 25.91 0.72
N VAL A 100 -2.14 24.71 1.24
CA VAL A 100 -1.21 23.77 0.60
C VAL A 100 -1.70 23.26 -0.77
N SER A 101 -3.01 23.30 -1.00
CA SER A 101 -3.64 22.90 -2.26
C SER A 101 -3.15 23.69 -3.46
N LEU A 102 -2.70 24.94 -3.25
CA LEU A 102 -2.13 25.78 -4.31
C LEU A 102 -0.77 25.24 -4.82
N MET A 103 -0.11 24.41 -4.03
CA MET A 103 1.22 23.87 -4.34
C MET A 103 1.19 22.45 -4.91
N TYR A 104 0.04 21.75 -4.87
CA TYR A 104 -0.06 20.35 -5.30
C TYR A 104 0.40 20.13 -6.74
N GLY A 105 0.02 21.01 -7.67
CA GLY A 105 0.46 20.91 -9.07
C GLY A 105 1.98 21.06 -9.24
N GLN A 106 2.66 21.81 -8.36
CA GLN A 106 4.10 22.03 -8.43
C GLN A 106 4.90 20.82 -7.92
N VAL A 107 4.30 20.02 -7.04
CA VAL A 107 4.96 18.86 -6.43
C VAL A 107 4.56 17.52 -7.06
N GLU A 108 3.57 17.49 -7.95
CA GLU A 108 3.02 16.26 -8.53
C GLU A 108 4.10 15.40 -9.22
N LEU A 109 4.98 16.02 -10.01
CA LEU A 109 6.06 15.30 -10.69
C LEU A 109 7.09 14.75 -9.69
N ALA A 110 7.44 15.52 -8.66
CA ALA A 110 8.36 15.08 -7.61
C ALA A 110 7.75 13.93 -6.78
N ALA A 111 6.44 13.97 -6.52
CA ALA A 111 5.74 12.88 -5.86
C ALA A 111 5.80 11.57 -6.67
N LYS A 112 5.69 11.65 -8.01
CA LYS A 112 5.86 10.48 -8.90
C LYS A 112 7.27 9.88 -8.83
N TYR A 113 8.31 10.71 -8.71
CA TYR A 113 9.67 10.21 -8.51
C TYR A 113 9.82 9.54 -7.14
N SER A 114 9.30 10.16 -6.07
CA SER A 114 9.35 9.61 -4.71
C SER A 114 8.60 8.26 -4.61
N GLN A 115 7.51 8.10 -5.38
CA GLN A 115 6.80 6.82 -5.48
C GLN A 115 7.69 5.70 -6.02
N GLN A 116 8.60 5.98 -6.96
CA GLN A 116 9.52 4.97 -7.52
C GLN A 116 10.60 4.56 -6.52
N ASP A 117 10.97 5.46 -5.61
CA ASP A 117 11.96 5.22 -4.56
C ASP A 117 11.37 4.45 -3.36
N CYS A 118 10.05 4.58 -3.14
CA CYS A 118 9.29 3.80 -2.16
C CYS A 118 9.10 2.34 -2.62
N LYS A 119 10.20 1.57 -2.71
CA LYS A 119 10.24 0.14 -3.10
C LYS A 119 9.79 -0.83 -1.99
N LEU A 120 9.10 -0.34 -0.96
CA LEU A 120 8.69 -1.19 0.15
C LEU A 120 7.46 -2.01 -0.26
N ASP A 121 7.71 -3.24 -0.72
CA ASP A 121 6.69 -4.30 -0.75
C ASP A 121 6.34 -4.78 0.69
N SER A 122 7.08 -4.29 1.68
CA SER A 122 6.86 -4.54 3.11
C SER A 122 6.08 -3.40 3.75
N LEU A 123 5.16 -3.75 4.66
CA LEU A 123 4.61 -2.76 5.59
C LEU A 123 5.72 -2.18 6.46
N LEU A 124 5.59 -0.91 6.80
CA LEU A 124 6.40 -0.33 7.87
C LEU A 124 6.08 -1.05 9.19
N ASP A 125 7.12 -1.46 9.90
CA ASP A 125 7.01 -2.10 11.20
C ASP A 125 6.23 -1.19 12.18
N GLY A 126 5.29 -1.75 12.94
CA GLY A 126 4.45 -1.02 13.89
C GLY A 126 3.09 -0.55 13.36
N ILE A 127 2.92 -0.42 12.03
CA ILE A 127 1.65 0.08 11.46
C ILE A 127 0.49 -0.89 11.71
N GLU A 128 0.77 -2.19 11.78
CA GLU A 128 -0.28 -3.19 12.07
C GLU A 128 -0.82 -3.04 13.49
N GLU A 129 0.07 -2.82 14.46
CA GLU A 129 -0.26 -2.62 15.86
C GLU A 129 -1.03 -1.30 16.06
N GLU A 130 -0.54 -0.20 15.47
CA GLU A 130 -1.19 1.11 15.53
C GLU A 130 -2.60 1.07 14.92
N TYR A 131 -2.76 0.48 13.73
CA TYR A 131 -4.06 0.40 13.07
C TYR A 131 -5.07 -0.43 13.88
N ASN A 132 -4.62 -1.51 14.54
CA ASN A 132 -5.48 -2.33 15.38
C ASN A 132 -5.92 -1.65 16.67
N GLN A 133 -5.24 -0.59 17.11
CA GLN A 133 -5.65 0.24 18.26
C GLN A 133 -6.70 1.29 17.88
N LEU A 134 -6.86 1.58 16.58
CA LEU A 134 -7.73 2.64 16.05
C LEU A 134 -9.11 2.15 15.58
N VAL A 135 -9.37 0.84 15.60
CA VAL A 135 -10.62 0.19 15.14
C VAL A 135 -11.24 -0.61 16.27
#